data_AF-A0A7R8X8I4-F1
#
_entry.id   AF-A0A7R8X8I4-F1
#
_cell.length_a   1.000
_cell.length_b   1.000
_cell.length_c   1.000
_cell.angle_alpha   90.00
_cell.angle_beta   90.00
_cell.angle_gamma   90.00
#
_symmetry.space_group_name_H-M   'P 1'
#
loop_
_entity.id
_entity.type
_entity.pdbx_description
1 polymer ?
#
loop_
_entity_poly.entity_id
_entity_poly.type
_entity_poly.pdbx_seq_one_letter_code
_entity_poly.pdbx_strand_id
1 'polypeptide(L)'
;MAHHVKGKLIAVIGDEDTCVGFLLGGIGEMNRNRQPNFFVVTKNTAVGEIEDTFRKFLKRDDIDILLISQTVDLLSSSFYRTSFQQVA
;
A
#
# COMPACT_ATOMS: atom_id res chain seq x y z
N MET A 1 30.16 2.53 12.76
CA MET A 1 28.97 3.38 12.53
C MET A 1 27.79 2.45 12.41
N ALA A 2 26.93 2.37 13.43
CA ALA A 2 25.78 1.48 13.39
C ALA A 2 24.81 2.00 12.31
N HIS A 3 24.68 1.25 11.22
CA HIS A 3 23.63 1.48 10.24
C HIS A 3 22.31 1.29 10.99
N HIS A 4 21.62 2.39 11.30
CA HIS A 4 20.26 2.32 11.83
C HIS A 4 19.43 1.68 10.73
N VAL A 5 19.21 0.37 10.82
CA VAL A 5 18.20 -0.31 10.01
C VAL A 5 16.89 0.26 10.51
N LYS A 6 16.47 1.40 9.95
CA LYS A 6 15.14 1.94 10.15
C LYS A 6 14.23 0.80 9.71
N GLY A 7 13.45 0.25 10.64
CA GLY A 7 12.57 -0.87 10.38
C GLY A 7 11.77 -0.57 9.11
N LYS A 8 11.77 -1.54 8.20
CA LYS A 8 11.13 -1.38 6.90
C LYS A 8 9.62 -1.32 7.10
N LEU A 9 8.96 -0.40 6.40
CA LEU A 9 7.57 -0.07 6.64
C LEU A 9 6.65 -1.07 5.92
N ILE A 10 5.48 -1.25 6.51
CA ILE A 10 4.35 -1.92 5.88
C ILE A 10 3.47 -0.86 5.26
N ALA A 11 3.01 -1.08 4.03
CA ALA A 11 2.00 -0.27 3.40
C ALA A 11 0.70 -1.05 3.19
N VAL A 12 -0.44 -0.35 3.15
CA VAL A 12 -1.77 -0.96 3.09
C VAL A 12 -2.63 -0.30 2.02
N ILE A 13 -3.20 -1.09 1.12
CA ILE A 13 -4.26 -0.66 0.20
C ILE A 13 -5.50 -1.49 0.56
N GLY A 14 -6.53 -0.87 1.12
CA GLY A 14 -7.68 -1.61 1.64
C GLY A 14 -8.92 -0.76 1.77
N ASP A 15 -10.03 -1.40 2.13
CA ASP A 15 -11.23 -0.67 2.52
C ASP A 15 -11.04 0.03 3.88
N GLU A 16 -12.00 0.87 4.24
CA GLU A 16 -11.95 1.72 5.43
C GLU A 16 -11.71 0.90 6.70
N ASP A 17 -12.48 -0.18 6.89
CA ASP A 17 -12.38 -1.04 8.07
C ASP A 17 -10.99 -1.69 8.20
N THR A 18 -10.43 -2.16 7.08
CA THR A 18 -9.08 -2.75 7.06
C THR A 18 -8.02 -1.69 7.41
N CYS A 19 -8.08 -0.52 6.78
CA CYS A 19 -7.13 0.55 7.04
C CYS A 19 -7.21 1.03 8.49
N VAL A 20 -8.42 1.18 9.05
CA VAL A 20 -8.61 1.55 10.46
C VAL A 20 -8.00 0.49 11.39
N GLY A 21 -8.22 -0.80 11.12
CA GLY A 21 -7.63 -1.88 11.92
C GLY A 21 -6.10 -1.82 11.95
N PHE A 22 -5.46 -1.57 10.80
CA PHE A 22 -4.01 -1.43 10.71
C PHE A 22 -3.48 -0.14 11.37
N LEU A 23 -4.21 0.97 11.27
CA LEU A 23 -3.88 2.21 11.96
C LEU A 23 -3.88 2.01 13.48
N LEU A 24 -4.88 1.29 14.01
CA LEU A 24 -4.94 0.92 15.43
C LEU A 24 -3.81 -0.05 15.83
N GLY A 25 -3.38 -0.92 14.90
CA GLY A 25 -2.24 -1.81 15.06
C GLY A 25 -0.87 -1.13 14.98
N GLY A 26 -0.82 0.19 14.78
CA GLY A 26 0.43 0.97 14.72
C GLY A 26 1.02 1.11 13.30
N ILE A 27 0.30 0.69 12.26
CA ILE A 27 0.70 0.87 10.86
C ILE A 27 0.01 2.11 10.30
N GLY A 28 0.76 3.19 10.10
CA GLY A 28 0.23 4.47 9.62
C GLY A 28 1.26 5.59 9.50
N GLU A 29 2.55 5.23 9.35
CA GLU A 29 3.64 6.20 9.37
C GLU A 29 3.54 7.17 8.18
N MET A 30 3.63 8.45 8.49
CA MET A 30 3.78 9.52 7.51
C MET A 30 5.26 9.68 7.20
N ASN A 31 5.63 9.61 5.92
CA ASN A 31 7.01 9.87 5.54
C ASN A 31 7.37 11.36 5.70
N ARG A 32 8.63 11.72 5.43
CA ARG A 32 9.12 13.12 5.52
C ARG A 32 8.33 14.10 4.64
N ASN A 33 7.71 13.60 3.57
CA ASN A 33 6.88 14.37 2.65
C ASN A 33 5.39 14.38 3.05
N ARG A 34 5.07 13.93 4.28
CA ARG A 34 3.71 13.78 4.80
C ARG A 34 2.83 12.90 3.89
N GLN A 35 3.41 11.87 3.30
CA GLN A 35 2.66 10.88 2.54
C GLN A 35 2.40 9.66 3.43
N PRO A 36 1.14 9.20 3.52
CA PRO A 36 0.81 8.00 4.27
C PRO A 36 1.37 6.76 3.57
N ASN A 37 1.57 5.71 4.35
CA ASN A 37 1.80 4.34 3.87
C ASN A 37 0.49 3.56 3.73
N PHE A 38 -0.67 4.21 3.67
CA PHE A 38 -1.94 3.55 3.45
C PHE A 38 -2.80 4.30 2.42
N PHE A 39 -3.73 3.58 1.81
CA PHE A 39 -4.71 4.11 0.89
C PHE A 39 -6.06 3.43 1.10
N VAL A 40 -7.07 4.24 1.37
CA VAL A 40 -8.44 3.78 1.61
C VAL A 40 -9.17 3.72 0.27
N VAL A 41 -9.59 2.53 -0.10
CA VAL A 41 -10.38 2.25 -1.29
C VAL A 41 -11.86 2.29 -0.91
N THR A 42 -12.61 3.10 -1.64
CA THR A 42 -14.07 3.20 -1.53
C THR A 42 -14.71 2.71 -2.82
N LYS A 43 -16.04 2.56 -2.83
CA LYS A 43 -16.80 2.21 -4.04
C LYS A 43 -16.67 3.23 -5.17
N ASN A 44 -16.26 4.46 -4.86
CA ASN A 44 -16.10 5.55 -5.82
C ASN A 44 -14.64 5.72 -6.27
N THR A 45 -13.71 4.97 -5.70
CA THR A 45 -12.29 5.06 -6.05
C THR A 45 -12.06 4.47 -7.43
N ALA A 46 -11.49 5.26 -8.34
CA ALA A 46 -11.20 4.81 -9.69
C ALA A 46 -10.06 3.78 -9.69
N VAL A 47 -10.13 2.79 -10.60
CA VAL A 47 -9.06 1.78 -10.74
C VAL A 47 -7.70 2.43 -11.03
N GLY A 48 -7.67 3.50 -11.82
CA GLY A 48 -6.44 4.25 -12.09
C GLY A 48 -5.78 4.83 -10.84
N GLU A 49 -6.58 5.29 -9.85
CA GLU A 49 -6.04 5.80 -8.59
C GLU A 49 -5.39 4.68 -7.75
N ILE A 50 -5.96 3.48 -7.80
CA ILE A 50 -5.40 2.29 -7.13
C ILE A 50 -4.07 1.91 -7.79
N GLU A 51 -4.01 1.88 -9.13
CA GLU A 51 -2.77 1.60 -9.88
C GLU A 51 -1.67 2.62 -9.62
N ASP A 52 -2.00 3.91 -9.64
CA ASP A 52 -1.06 4.98 -9.37
C ASP A 52 -0.50 4.89 -7.94
N THR A 53 -1.36 4.57 -6.98
CA THR A 53 -0.97 4.38 -5.58
C THR A 53 -0.10 3.14 -5.40
N PHE A 54 -0.44 2.03 -6.04
CA PHE A 54 0.36 0.82 -6.06
C PHE A 54 1.77 1.09 -6.58
N ARG A 55 1.89 1.74 -7.76
CA ARG A 55 3.18 2.14 -8.34
C ARG A 55 3.95 3.11 -7.44
N LYS A 56 3.26 4.00 -6.74
CA LYS A 56 3.88 4.93 -5.78
C LYS A 56 4.47 4.20 -4.58
N PHE A 57 3.77 3.18 -4.06
CA PHE A 57 4.28 2.37 -2.95
C PHE A 57 5.42 1.45 -3.37
N LEU A 58 5.42 0.91 -4.59
CA LEU A 58 6.56 0.14 -5.12
C LEU A 58 7.84 0.97 -5.30
N LYS A 59 7.71 2.27 -5.62
CA LYS A 59 8.86 3.18 -5.78
C LYS A 59 9.48 3.65 -4.47
N ARG A 60 8.92 3.26 -3.33
CA ARG A 60 9.37 3.70 -2.01
C ARG A 60 10.34 2.68 -1.42
N ASP A 61 11.61 3.06 -1.31
CA ASP A 61 12.68 2.21 -0.76
C ASP A 61 12.51 1.88 0.75
N ASP A 62 11.60 2.58 1.43
CA ASP A 62 11.28 2.39 2.84
C ASP A 62 10.11 1.43 3.09
N ILE A 63 9.45 0.90 2.05
CA ILE A 63 8.37 -0.10 2.15
C ILE A 63 8.90 -1.47 1.70
N ASP A 64 8.82 -2.48 2.57
CA ASP A 64 9.19 -3.87 2.23
C ASP A 64 7.98 -4.79 2.08
N ILE A 65 6.85 -4.44 2.71
CA ILE A 65 5.63 -5.24 2.67
C ILE A 65 4.48 -4.35 2.23
N LEU A 66 3.77 -4.75 1.19
CA LEU A 66 2.54 -4.12 0.73
C LEU A 66 1.37 -5.09 0.93
N LEU A 67 0.43 -4.73 1.80
CA LEU A 67 -0.80 -5.46 2.06
C LEU A 67 -1.92 -4.90 1.19
N ILE A 68 -2.62 -5.76 0.46
CA ILE A 68 -3.76 -5.39 -0.38
C ILE A 68 -4.97 -6.20 0.08
N SER A 69 -6.08 -5.53 0.42
CA SER A 69 -7.32 -6.22 0.77
C SER A 69 -7.88 -6.93 -0.45
N GLN A 70 -8.26 -8.21 -0.31
CA GLN A 70 -8.80 -9.02 -1.40
C GLN A 70 -10.08 -8.42 -2.01
N THR A 71 -10.84 -7.63 -1.25
CA THR A 71 -12.02 -6.90 -1.74
C THR A 71 -11.64 -5.84 -2.78
N VAL A 72 -10.44 -5.26 -2.68
CA VAL A 72 -9.87 -4.33 -3.67
C VAL A 72 -9.44 -5.07 -4.95
N ASP A 73 -9.07 -6.35 -4.82
CA ASP A 73 -8.53 -7.20 -5.90
C ASP A 73 -9.58 -7.71 -6.90
N LEU A 74 -10.88 -7.52 -6.65
CA LEU A 74 -11.94 -8.04 -7.52
C LEU A 74 -12.14 -7.27 -8.84
N LEU A 75 -11.35 -6.21 -9.11
CA LEU A 75 -11.61 -5.32 -10.24
C LEU A 75 -10.83 -5.58 -11.54
N SER A 76 -9.81 -6.44 -11.60
CA SER A 76 -9.32 -6.92 -12.91
C SER A 76 -8.31 -8.06 -12.84
N SER A 77 -8.51 -9.12 -13.63
CA SER A 77 -7.47 -10.11 -13.94
C SER A 77 -6.19 -9.48 -14.51
N SER A 78 -6.25 -8.26 -15.05
CA SER A 78 -5.10 -7.49 -15.53
C SER A 78 -4.27 -6.86 -14.41
N PHE A 79 -4.89 -6.51 -13.28
CA PHE A 79 -4.18 -5.96 -12.13
C PHE A 79 -3.34 -7.06 -11.46
N TYR A 80 -3.90 -8.25 -11.27
CA TYR A 80 -3.18 -9.41 -10.72
C TYR A 80 -1.91 -9.75 -11.53
N ARG A 81 -2.01 -9.70 -12.86
CA ARG A 81 -0.87 -9.94 -13.75
C ARG A 81 0.18 -8.84 -13.63
N THR A 82 -0.24 -7.58 -13.55
CA THR A 82 0.66 -6.42 -13.45
C THR A 82 1.38 -6.37 -12.10
N SER A 83 0.68 -6.66 -11.01
CA SER A 83 1.24 -6.70 -9.66
C SER A 83 2.24 -7.85 -9.50
N PHE A 84 1.93 -9.05 -9.98
CA PHE A 84 2.89 -10.17 -9.94
C PHE A 84 4.14 -9.92 -10.79
N GLN A 85 3.99 -9.28 -11.95
CA GLN A 85 5.09 -9.01 -12.87
C GLN A 85 5.99 -7.82 -12.45
N GLN A 86 5.54 -6.98 -11.50
CA GLN A 86 6.35 -5.89 -10.93
C GLN A 86 7.04 -6.28 -9.61
N VAL A 87 6.66 -7.40 -9.00
CA VAL A 87 7.24 -7.90 -7.74
C VAL A 87 8.23 -9.05 -7.96
N ALA A 88 8.24 -9.67 -9.16
CA ALA A 88 9.22 -10.65 -9.61
C ALA A 88 10.33 -10.01 -10.46
#